data_AF-Q9JKM6-F1
#
_entry.id   AF-Q9JKM6-F1
#
_cell.length_a   1.000
_cell.length_b   1.000
_cell.length_c   1.000
_cell.angle_alpha   90.00
_cell.angle_beta   90.00
_cell.angle_gamma   90.00
#
_symmetry.space_group_name_H-M   'P 1'
#
loop_
_entity.id
_entity.type
_entity.pdbx_description
1 polymer ?
#
loop_
_entity_poly.entity_id
_entity_poly.type
_entity_poly.pdbx_seq_one_letter_code
_entity_poly.pdbx_strand_id
1 'polypeptide(L)'
;VQGQVHPTLESNDDALQYVEELILQLLNMLCQAQPRSASDVEERVQKSFPHPIDKWAIADAQSAIEKRKRRNPLSLPAERIHHLLREVLGYKIDHQVSVYIVAVLEYISADILKLVGNYVRNIRHYEITKQDIKVAMCADKVLMDMFHQDVEDINILSLTDEEPSTSGEQTYYDLVKAFMAEIRQYIRELNLIIKVFREPFVSNSKLFSSN
;
A
#
# COMPACT_ATOMS: atom_id res chain seq x y z
N VAL A 1 -7.41 14.76 -6.50
CA VAL A 1 -8.10 13.55 -7.02
C VAL A 1 -9.60 13.59 -6.75
N GLN A 2 -10.07 13.68 -5.50
CA GLN A 2 -11.51 13.62 -5.18
C GLN A 2 -12.37 14.61 -5.98
N GLY A 3 -12.03 15.90 -6.01
CA GLY A 3 -12.78 16.90 -6.78
C GLY A 3 -12.79 16.68 -8.29
N GLN A 4 -11.88 15.89 -8.85
CA GLN A 4 -11.90 15.50 -10.27
C GLN A 4 -12.91 14.38 -10.54
N VAL A 5 -13.13 13.50 -9.56
CA VAL A 5 -14.02 12.34 -9.65
C VAL A 5 -15.45 12.73 -9.25
N HIS A 6 -15.60 13.50 -8.17
CA HIS A 6 -16.87 13.94 -7.62
C HIS A 6 -16.82 15.41 -7.20
N PRO A 7 -17.00 16.35 -8.14
CA PRO A 7 -16.92 17.79 -7.87
C PRO A 7 -17.95 18.32 -6.86
N THR A 8 -19.04 17.59 -6.64
CA THR A 8 -20.17 18.01 -5.81
C THR A 8 -20.16 17.44 -4.40
N LEU A 9 -19.20 16.55 -4.09
CA LEU A 9 -19.08 15.96 -2.76
C LEU A 9 -18.00 16.70 -1.97
N GLU A 10 -18.26 16.93 -0.70
CA GLU A 10 -17.22 17.34 0.25
C GLU A 10 -16.51 16.09 0.79
N SER A 11 -15.28 16.26 1.27
CA SER A 11 -14.49 15.17 1.84
C SER A 11 -13.94 15.60 3.18
N ASN A 12 -14.17 14.74 4.17
CA ASN A 12 -13.64 14.95 5.51
C ASN A 12 -12.13 14.68 5.53
N ASP A 13 -11.37 15.46 6.31
CA ASP A 13 -9.92 15.27 6.44
C ASP A 13 -9.56 13.88 7.00
N ASP A 14 -10.32 13.33 7.96
CA ASP A 14 -10.10 11.96 8.48
C ASP A 14 -10.36 10.89 7.41
N ALA A 15 -11.29 11.16 6.48
CA ALA A 15 -11.54 10.28 5.34
C ALA A 15 -10.35 10.31 4.36
N LEU A 16 -9.84 11.50 4.04
CA LEU A 16 -8.69 11.65 3.16
C LEU A 16 -7.41 11.07 3.77
N GLN A 17 -7.21 11.24 5.08
CA GLN A 17 -6.10 10.63 5.81
C GLN A 17 -6.18 9.09 5.77
N TYR A 18 -7.38 8.51 5.89
CA TYR A 18 -7.54 7.07 5.75
C TYR A 18 -7.22 6.57 4.33
N VAL A 19 -7.59 7.31 3.29
CA VAL A 19 -7.16 6.99 1.92
C VAL A 19 -5.64 7.08 1.80
N GLU A 20 -5.01 8.11 2.38
CA GLU A 20 -3.56 8.24 2.39
C GLU A 20 -2.87 7.02 3.04
N GLU A 21 -3.37 6.54 4.18
CA GLU A 21 -2.86 5.33 4.86
C GLU A 21 -2.90 4.11 3.93
N LEU A 22 -4.01 3.88 3.23
CA LEU A 22 -4.15 2.78 2.27
C LEU A 22 -3.16 2.93 1.10
N ILE A 23 -3.01 4.13 0.56
CA ILE A 23 -2.10 4.40 -0.56
C ILE A 23 -0.63 4.27 -0.14
N LEU A 24 -0.28 4.62 1.10
CA LEU A 24 1.05 4.39 1.66
C LEU A 24 1.32 2.89 1.91
N GLN A 25 0.32 2.12 2.36
CA GLN A 25 0.43 0.66 2.45
C GLN A 25 0.68 0.04 1.07
N LEU A 26 -0.04 0.51 0.04
CA LEU A 26 0.18 0.09 -1.33
C LEU A 26 1.57 0.44 -1.84
N LEU A 27 2.05 1.66 -1.56
CA LEU A 27 3.41 2.08 -1.90
C LEU A 27 4.46 1.18 -1.26
N ASN A 28 4.28 0.82 0.00
CA ASN A 28 5.17 -0.11 0.69
C ASN A 28 5.16 -1.49 0.02
N MET A 29 3.98 -2.02 -0.34
CA MET A 29 3.84 -3.30 -1.04
C MET A 29 4.60 -3.31 -2.38
N LEU A 30 4.54 -2.21 -3.15
CA LEU A 30 5.28 -2.06 -4.40
C LEU A 30 6.80 -1.95 -4.16
N CYS A 31 7.22 -1.21 -3.12
CA CYS A 31 8.64 -1.03 -2.80
C CYS A 31 9.33 -2.29 -2.26
N GLN A 32 8.60 -3.21 -1.64
CA GLN A 32 9.15 -4.48 -1.15
C GLN A 32 9.80 -5.32 -2.25
N ALA A 33 9.34 -5.18 -3.50
CA ALA A 33 9.93 -5.85 -4.66
C ALA A 33 11.27 -5.25 -5.11
N GLN A 34 11.71 -4.14 -4.50
CA GLN A 34 12.91 -3.37 -4.88
C GLN A 34 12.97 -3.08 -6.39
N PRO A 35 11.94 -2.42 -6.97
CA PRO A 35 11.87 -2.20 -8.40
C PRO A 35 13.01 -1.30 -8.89
N ARG A 36 13.71 -1.72 -9.94
CA ARG A 36 14.78 -0.96 -10.58
C ARG A 36 14.38 -0.43 -11.96
N SER A 37 13.32 -0.98 -12.55
CA SER A 37 12.77 -0.57 -13.84
C SER A 37 11.25 -0.38 -13.76
N ALA A 38 10.67 0.31 -14.75
CA ALA A 38 9.21 0.41 -14.86
C ALA A 38 8.57 -0.97 -15.11
N SER A 39 9.29 -1.87 -15.79
CA SER A 39 8.85 -3.26 -16.01
C SER A 39 8.77 -4.04 -14.70
N ASP A 40 9.66 -3.78 -13.74
CA ASP A 40 9.64 -4.46 -12.43
C ASP A 40 8.40 -4.04 -11.63
N VAL A 41 8.01 -2.75 -11.73
CA VAL A 41 6.78 -2.24 -11.12
C VAL A 41 5.56 -2.85 -11.80
N GLU A 42 5.55 -2.93 -13.13
CA GLU A 42 4.48 -3.56 -13.90
C GLU A 42 4.28 -5.03 -13.51
N GLU A 43 5.37 -5.81 -13.44
CA GLU A 43 5.33 -7.21 -13.02
C GLU A 43 4.80 -7.35 -11.59
N ARG A 44 5.22 -6.44 -10.69
CA ARG A 44 4.72 -6.42 -9.31
C ARG A 44 3.22 -6.12 -9.24
N VAL A 45 2.74 -5.15 -10.01
CA VAL A 45 1.31 -4.83 -10.11
C VAL A 45 0.55 -6.05 -10.65
N GLN A 46 1.02 -6.65 -11.73
CA GLN A 46 0.36 -7.81 -12.35
C GLN A 46 0.26 -9.02 -11.40
N LYS A 47 1.22 -9.20 -10.50
CA LYS A 47 1.24 -10.31 -9.53
C LYS A 47 0.41 -10.06 -8.28
N SER A 48 0.26 -8.80 -7.87
CA SER A 48 -0.34 -8.46 -6.57
C SER A 48 -1.74 -7.86 -6.68
N PHE A 49 -2.10 -7.27 -7.81
CA PHE A 49 -3.39 -6.62 -7.99
C PHE A 49 -4.40 -7.64 -8.54
N PRO A 50 -5.62 -7.69 -8.00
CA PRO A 50 -6.64 -8.60 -8.51
C PRO A 50 -7.14 -8.18 -9.90
N HIS A 51 -7.74 -9.13 -10.62
CA HIS A 51 -8.40 -8.82 -11.88
C HIS A 51 -9.75 -8.10 -11.62
N PRO A 52 -10.13 -7.03 -12.35
CA PRO A 52 -9.45 -6.40 -13.50
C PRO A 52 -8.59 -5.17 -13.20
N ILE A 53 -8.42 -4.82 -11.92
CA ILE A 53 -7.74 -3.58 -11.53
C ILE A 53 -6.26 -3.59 -11.92
N ASP A 54 -5.65 -4.77 -11.98
CA ASP A 54 -4.31 -5.02 -12.52
C ASP A 54 -4.10 -4.40 -13.91
N LYS A 55 -4.97 -4.76 -14.88
CA LYS A 55 -4.81 -4.36 -16.28
C LYS A 55 -5.02 -2.86 -16.47
N TRP A 56 -5.98 -2.29 -15.75
CA TRP A 56 -6.29 -0.87 -15.88
C TRP A 56 -5.22 0.00 -15.21
N ALA A 57 -4.71 -0.41 -14.05
CA ALA A 57 -3.61 0.28 -13.39
C ALA A 57 -2.34 0.29 -14.25
N ILE A 58 -2.00 -0.84 -14.87
CA ILE A 58 -0.86 -0.96 -15.80
C ILE A 58 -1.06 -0.04 -17.01
N ALA A 59 -2.23 -0.08 -17.64
CA ALA A 59 -2.50 0.75 -18.82
C ALA A 59 -2.42 2.25 -18.51
N ASP A 60 -2.94 2.69 -17.35
CA ASP A 60 -2.86 4.08 -16.93
C ASP A 60 -1.42 4.51 -16.60
N ALA A 61 -0.64 3.64 -15.94
CA ALA A 61 0.75 3.89 -15.62
C ALA A 61 1.66 3.92 -16.86
N GLN A 62 1.45 3.01 -17.82
CA GLN A 62 2.12 3.04 -19.12
C GLN A 62 1.83 4.36 -19.86
N SER A 63 0.56 4.78 -19.89
CA SER A 63 0.20 6.06 -20.51
C SER A 63 0.86 7.27 -19.82
N ALA A 64 1.19 7.18 -18.53
CA ALA A 64 1.85 8.24 -17.77
C ALA A 64 3.32 8.43 -18.16
N ILE A 65 4.02 7.35 -18.50
CA ILE A 65 5.44 7.39 -18.89
C ILE A 65 5.63 7.58 -20.39
N GLU A 66 4.60 7.32 -21.21
CA GLU A 66 4.63 7.66 -22.63
C GLU A 66 4.67 9.18 -22.83
N LYS A 67 5.55 9.66 -23.73
CA LYS A 67 5.77 11.09 -24.01
C LYS A 67 4.57 11.83 -24.65
N ARG A 68 3.37 11.27 -24.61
CA ARG A 68 2.15 11.92 -25.10
C ARG A 68 1.62 12.86 -24.01
N LYS A 69 1.08 14.01 -24.41
CA LYS A 69 0.38 14.92 -23.48
C LYS A 69 -0.77 14.15 -22.85
N ARG A 70 -0.61 13.76 -21.59
CA ARG A 70 -1.66 13.15 -20.79
C ARG A 70 -2.83 14.13 -20.69
N ARG A 71 -4.06 13.64 -20.90
CA ARG A 71 -5.26 14.49 -20.88
C ARG A 71 -5.47 15.13 -19.51
N ASN A 72 -5.08 14.41 -18.46
CA ASN A 72 -5.06 14.86 -17.08
C ASN A 72 -3.63 14.71 -16.53
N PRO A 73 -2.97 15.79 -16.09
CA PRO A 73 -1.67 15.67 -15.42
C PRO A 73 -1.83 14.92 -14.10
N LEU A 74 -0.76 14.23 -13.67
CA LEU A 74 -0.71 13.62 -12.34
C LEU A 74 -0.96 14.70 -11.27
N SER A 75 -1.90 14.40 -10.39
CA SER A 75 -2.26 15.23 -9.25
C SER A 75 -1.29 15.05 -8.09
N LEU A 76 -0.76 13.85 -7.91
CA LEU A 76 0.23 13.54 -6.89
C LEU A 76 1.60 14.18 -7.24
N PRO A 77 2.36 14.67 -6.24
CA PRO A 77 3.61 15.37 -6.47
C PRO A 77 4.75 14.40 -6.81
N ALA A 78 4.81 13.96 -8.08
CA ALA A 78 5.75 12.94 -8.55
C ALA A 78 7.22 13.27 -8.22
N GLU A 79 7.61 14.54 -8.32
CA GLU A 79 8.96 14.99 -7.93
C GLU A 79 9.26 14.76 -6.45
N ARG A 80 8.32 15.09 -5.55
CA ARG A 80 8.53 14.90 -4.10
C ARG A 80 8.59 13.42 -3.77
N ILE A 81 7.68 12.63 -4.34
CA ILE A 81 7.64 11.18 -4.15
C ILE A 81 8.92 10.53 -4.70
N HIS A 82 9.48 11.03 -5.81
CA HIS A 82 10.75 10.55 -6.35
C HIS A 82 11.91 10.68 -5.36
N HIS A 83 12.01 11.82 -4.66
CA HIS A 83 13.04 12.02 -3.64
C HIS A 83 12.85 11.05 -2.47
N LEU A 84 11.61 10.89 -1.99
CA LEU A 84 11.29 9.97 -0.88
C LEU A 84 11.55 8.51 -1.24
N LEU A 85 11.21 8.09 -2.46
CA LEU A 85 11.46 6.73 -2.93
C LEU A 85 12.95 6.38 -2.92
N ARG A 86 13.83 7.33 -3.26
CA ARG A 86 15.29 7.12 -3.18
C ARG A 86 15.76 6.87 -1.75
N GLU A 87 15.18 7.58 -0.78
CA GLU A 87 15.49 7.40 0.64
C GLU A 87 14.97 6.06 1.17
N VAL A 88 13.72 5.71 0.85
CA VAL A 88 13.08 4.46 1.30
C VAL A 88 13.74 3.22 0.71
N LEU A 89 14.08 3.25 -0.58
CA LEU A 89 14.67 2.11 -1.28
C LEU A 89 16.19 1.99 -1.05
N GLY A 90 16.86 3.07 -0.68
CA GLY A 90 18.31 3.08 -0.43
C GLY A 90 19.18 2.97 -1.69
N TYR A 91 18.61 3.17 -2.89
CA TYR A 91 19.34 3.18 -4.15
C TYR A 91 18.81 4.24 -5.12
N LYS A 92 19.59 4.52 -6.18
CA LYS A 92 19.19 5.44 -7.24
C LYS A 92 18.12 4.81 -8.11
N ILE A 93 16.95 5.45 -8.16
CA ILE A 93 15.83 5.08 -9.01
C ILE A 93 15.71 6.12 -10.13
N ASP A 94 15.36 5.66 -11.34
CA ASP A 94 15.10 6.54 -12.47
C ASP A 94 13.76 7.27 -12.30
N HIS A 95 13.68 8.52 -12.77
CA HIS A 95 12.49 9.35 -12.67
C HIS A 95 11.27 8.67 -13.32
N GLN A 96 11.48 7.97 -14.44
CA GLN A 96 10.42 7.21 -15.12
C GLN A 96 9.77 6.15 -14.22
N VAL A 97 10.55 5.48 -13.37
CA VAL A 97 10.03 4.47 -12.42
C VAL A 97 9.16 5.15 -11.36
N SER A 98 9.57 6.31 -10.85
CA SER A 98 8.74 7.09 -9.92
C SER A 98 7.45 7.57 -10.54
N VAL A 99 7.47 8.06 -11.78
CA VAL A 99 6.25 8.46 -12.50
C VAL A 99 5.30 7.28 -12.66
N TYR A 100 5.83 6.09 -12.97
CA TYR A 100 5.03 4.87 -13.08
C TYR A 100 4.37 4.49 -11.75
N ILE A 101 5.15 4.42 -10.65
CA ILE A 101 4.62 4.13 -9.31
C ILE A 101 3.54 5.15 -8.93
N VAL A 102 3.81 6.44 -9.10
CA VAL A 102 2.87 7.51 -8.76
C VAL A 102 1.59 7.41 -9.58
N ALA A 103 1.67 7.04 -10.86
CA ALA A 103 0.49 6.81 -11.68
C ALA A 103 -0.37 5.64 -11.17
N VAL A 104 0.27 4.52 -10.77
CA VAL A 104 -0.44 3.39 -10.14
C VAL A 104 -1.14 3.83 -8.85
N LEU A 105 -0.45 4.57 -7.97
CA LEU A 105 -1.03 5.06 -6.71
C LEU A 105 -2.20 6.02 -6.95
N GLU A 106 -2.06 6.93 -7.92
CA GLU A 106 -3.12 7.89 -8.27
C GLU A 106 -4.34 7.18 -8.87
N TYR A 107 -4.12 6.17 -9.70
CA TYR A 107 -5.19 5.35 -10.27
C TYR A 107 -6.02 4.68 -9.16
N ILE A 108 -5.36 4.01 -8.20
CA ILE A 108 -6.05 3.35 -7.09
C ILE A 108 -6.73 4.36 -6.17
N SER A 109 -6.09 5.51 -5.92
CA SER A 109 -6.72 6.61 -5.17
C SER A 109 -8.02 7.06 -5.83
N ALA A 110 -8.00 7.24 -7.15
CA ALA A 110 -9.17 7.65 -7.91
C ALA A 110 -10.26 6.57 -7.91
N ASP A 111 -9.90 5.29 -7.98
CA ASP A 111 -10.85 4.18 -7.98
C ASP A 111 -11.57 4.04 -6.65
N ILE A 112 -10.84 4.09 -5.53
CA ILE A 112 -11.43 4.13 -4.17
C ILE A 112 -12.38 5.32 -4.04
N LEU A 113 -11.93 6.54 -4.38
CA LEU A 113 -12.76 7.73 -4.24
C LEU A 113 -13.99 7.71 -5.16
N LYS A 114 -13.90 7.07 -6.32
CA LYS A 114 -15.02 6.88 -7.26
C LYS A 114 -16.06 5.90 -6.73
N LEU A 115 -15.60 4.78 -6.19
CA LEU A 115 -16.48 3.80 -5.53
C LEU A 115 -17.23 4.46 -4.37
N VAL A 116 -16.49 5.10 -3.47
CA VAL A 116 -17.04 5.69 -2.24
C VAL A 116 -17.98 6.84 -2.56
N GLY A 117 -17.64 7.73 -3.48
CA GLY A 117 -18.55 8.83 -3.83
C GLY A 117 -19.80 8.38 -4.57
N ASN A 118 -19.76 7.26 -5.31
CA ASN A 118 -20.97 6.63 -5.83
C ASN A 118 -21.83 6.05 -4.71
N TYR A 119 -21.22 5.39 -3.72
CA TYR A 119 -21.89 4.89 -2.52
C TYR A 119 -22.58 6.03 -1.74
N VAL A 120 -21.84 7.09 -1.40
CA VAL A 120 -22.32 8.27 -0.66
C VAL A 120 -23.47 8.95 -1.40
N ARG A 121 -23.36 9.12 -2.73
CA ARG A 121 -24.44 9.68 -3.54
C ARG A 121 -25.69 8.81 -3.53
N ASN A 122 -25.53 7.48 -3.55
CA ASN A 122 -26.65 6.54 -3.55
C ASN A 122 -27.45 6.61 -2.24
N ILE A 123 -26.77 6.81 -1.10
CA ILE A 123 -27.42 7.04 0.20
C ILE A 123 -27.85 8.50 0.42
N ARG A 124 -27.71 9.36 -0.60
CA ARG A 124 -28.11 10.78 -0.61
C ARG A 124 -27.37 11.64 0.42
N HIS A 125 -26.14 11.27 0.74
CA HIS A 125 -25.22 12.10 1.50
C HIS A 125 -24.39 12.97 0.54
N TYR A 126 -23.81 14.05 1.07
CA TYR A 126 -23.01 15.02 0.30
C TYR A 126 -21.57 15.16 0.83
N GLU A 127 -21.22 14.44 1.89
CA GLU A 127 -19.90 14.40 2.50
C GLU A 127 -19.40 12.96 2.53
N ILE A 128 -18.13 12.75 2.17
CA ILE A 128 -17.46 11.46 2.28
C ILE A 128 -16.80 11.35 3.66
N THR A 129 -17.21 10.37 4.45
CA THR A 129 -16.60 10.05 5.75
C THR A 129 -15.72 8.80 5.69
N LYS A 130 -14.88 8.61 6.71
CA LYS A 130 -14.05 7.41 6.86
C LYS A 130 -14.86 6.12 6.93
N GLN A 131 -16.03 6.17 7.57
CA GLN A 131 -16.92 5.02 7.66
C GLN A 131 -17.49 4.64 6.30
N ASP A 132 -17.84 5.62 5.46
CA ASP A 132 -18.32 5.38 4.10
C ASP A 132 -17.26 4.66 3.26
N ILE A 133 -15.98 5.06 3.41
CA ILE A 133 -14.86 4.38 2.74
C ILE A 133 -14.79 2.92 3.14
N LYS A 134 -14.80 2.63 4.45
CA LYS A 134 -14.75 1.25 4.97
C LYS A 134 -15.90 0.41 4.45
N VAL A 135 -17.13 0.90 4.54
CA VAL A 135 -18.32 0.16 4.11
C VAL A 135 -18.31 -0.09 2.61
N ALA A 136 -17.99 0.92 1.80
CA ALA A 136 -17.95 0.77 0.35
C ALA A 136 -16.86 -0.21 -0.08
N MET A 137 -15.66 -0.14 0.51
CA MET A 137 -14.57 -1.07 0.21
C MET A 137 -14.88 -2.50 0.65
N CYS A 138 -15.53 -2.72 1.80
CA CYS A 138 -15.95 -4.06 2.22
C CYS A 138 -16.97 -4.69 1.26
N ALA A 139 -17.75 -3.88 0.53
CA ALA A 139 -18.69 -4.37 -0.46
C ALA A 139 -18.03 -4.63 -1.84
N ASP A 140 -16.86 -4.07 -2.09
CA ASP A 140 -16.11 -4.24 -3.33
C ASP A 140 -15.07 -5.34 -3.20
N LYS A 141 -15.32 -6.48 -3.86
CA LYS A 141 -14.42 -7.64 -3.78
C LYS A 141 -13.02 -7.34 -4.27
N VAL A 142 -12.88 -6.54 -5.33
CA VAL A 142 -11.57 -6.30 -5.96
C VAL A 142 -10.68 -5.48 -5.03
N LEU A 143 -11.19 -4.41 -4.44
CA LEU A 143 -10.45 -3.62 -3.46
C LEU A 143 -10.31 -4.34 -2.13
N MET A 144 -11.31 -5.10 -1.70
CA MET A 144 -11.20 -5.94 -0.49
C MET A 144 -10.05 -6.94 -0.62
N ASP A 145 -10.03 -7.72 -1.70
CA ASP A 145 -8.99 -8.71 -1.99
C ASP A 145 -7.62 -8.03 -2.14
N MET A 146 -7.55 -6.80 -2.66
CA MET A 146 -6.30 -6.06 -2.81
C MET A 146 -5.69 -5.61 -1.47
N PHE A 147 -6.51 -5.13 -0.53
CA PHE A 147 -6.03 -4.53 0.73
C PHE A 147 -6.05 -5.48 1.93
N HIS A 148 -6.69 -6.65 1.81
CA HIS A 148 -6.83 -7.63 2.89
C HIS A 148 -6.18 -9.00 2.60
N GLN A 149 -5.25 -9.08 1.64
CA GLN A 149 -4.44 -10.27 1.35
C GLN A 149 -3.76 -10.88 2.60
N ASP A 150 -3.37 -10.05 3.58
CA ASP A 150 -2.72 -10.52 4.81
C ASP A 150 -3.67 -11.25 5.79
N VAL A 151 -4.99 -11.16 5.60
CA VAL A 151 -5.98 -11.80 6.49
C VAL A 151 -6.36 -13.20 6.01
N GLU A 152 -6.27 -13.44 4.69
CA GLU A 152 -6.59 -14.75 4.11
C GLU A 152 -5.41 -15.72 4.15
N ASP A 153 -4.15 -15.26 4.12
CA ASP A 153 -2.99 -16.14 4.34
C ASP A 153 -2.90 -16.66 5.79
N ILE A 154 -3.57 -15.98 6.74
CA ILE A 154 -3.75 -16.46 8.13
C ILE A 154 -4.91 -17.48 8.22
N ASN A 155 -5.89 -17.40 7.32
CA ASN A 155 -7.11 -18.23 7.37
C ASN A 155 -7.08 -19.45 6.42
N ILE A 156 -6.33 -19.40 5.31
CA ILE A 156 -6.11 -20.51 4.37
C ILE A 156 -5.17 -21.57 4.98
N LEU A 157 -4.32 -21.19 5.93
CA LEU A 157 -3.58 -22.16 6.75
C LEU A 157 -4.46 -22.90 7.77
N SER A 158 -5.72 -22.50 7.97
CA SER A 158 -6.60 -23.08 9.00
C SER A 158 -7.76 -23.93 8.48
N LEU A 159 -8.11 -23.90 7.19
CA LEU A 159 -9.33 -24.57 6.69
C LEU A 159 -9.22 -25.11 5.25
N THR A 160 -8.31 -26.06 5.01
CA THR A 160 -8.52 -27.06 3.94
C THR A 160 -8.12 -28.44 4.46
N ASP A 161 -9.13 -29.15 4.96
CA ASP A 161 -9.11 -30.59 5.21
C ASP A 161 -9.35 -31.28 3.84
N GLU A 162 -8.36 -31.29 2.95
CA GLU A 162 -8.36 -32.09 1.72
C GLU A 162 -6.94 -32.63 1.47
N GLU A 163 -6.84 -33.90 1.10
CA GLU A 163 -5.67 -34.77 1.26
C GLU A 163 -4.33 -34.26 0.67
N PRO A 164 -3.19 -34.55 1.32
CA PRO A 164 -1.88 -34.09 0.88
C PRO A 164 -1.29 -35.04 -0.18
N SER A 165 -1.29 -34.61 -1.43
CA SER A 165 -0.44 -35.20 -2.46
C SER A 165 0.80 -34.33 -2.70
N THR A 166 1.93 -34.81 -2.18
CA THR A 166 3.33 -34.51 -2.55
C THR A 166 3.84 -33.07 -2.35
N SER A 167 4.49 -32.78 -1.21
CA SER A 167 5.71 -31.91 -1.08
C SER A 167 6.00 -31.45 0.38
N GLY A 168 5.96 -32.36 1.36
CA GLY A 168 6.15 -32.01 2.78
C GLY A 168 7.49 -31.33 3.13
N GLU A 169 8.53 -31.44 2.30
CA GLU A 169 9.82 -30.78 2.54
C GLU A 169 9.81 -29.29 2.18
N GLN A 170 9.02 -28.87 1.19
CA GLN A 170 8.94 -27.47 0.78
C GLN A 170 8.18 -26.64 1.82
N THR A 171 7.10 -27.20 2.38
CA THR A 171 6.24 -26.55 3.39
C THR A 171 6.93 -26.34 4.73
N TYR A 172 7.72 -27.31 5.20
CA TYR A 172 8.50 -27.15 6.44
C TYR A 172 9.59 -26.09 6.29
N TYR A 173 10.28 -26.06 5.14
CA TYR A 173 11.31 -25.07 4.85
C TYR A 173 10.74 -23.65 4.87
N ASP A 174 9.58 -23.44 4.24
CA ASP A 174 8.92 -22.14 4.20
C ASP A 174 8.40 -21.71 5.58
N LEU A 175 7.88 -22.64 6.39
CA LEU A 175 7.47 -22.38 7.77
C LEU A 175 8.66 -21.96 8.65
N VAL A 176 9.78 -22.67 8.56
CA VAL A 176 11.02 -22.30 9.27
C VAL A 176 11.52 -20.93 8.82
N LYS A 177 11.46 -20.64 7.52
CA LYS A 177 11.87 -19.34 6.97
C LYS A 177 11.00 -18.19 7.48
N ALA A 178 9.69 -18.40 7.59
CA ALA A 178 8.74 -17.45 8.17
C ALA A 178 9.03 -17.21 9.65
N PHE A 179 9.16 -18.27 10.45
CA PHE A 179 9.53 -18.15 11.87
C PHE A 179 10.88 -17.44 12.06
N MET A 180 11.87 -17.74 11.22
CA MET A 180 13.15 -17.04 11.27
C MET A 180 13.01 -15.56 10.91
N ALA A 181 12.09 -15.18 10.03
CA ALA A 181 11.84 -13.78 9.68
C ALA A 181 11.17 -13.03 10.83
N GLU A 182 10.19 -13.66 11.49
CA GLU A 182 9.51 -13.13 12.67
C GLU A 182 10.48 -12.93 13.84
N ILE A 183 11.32 -13.93 14.14
CA ILE A 183 12.36 -13.82 15.18
C ILE A 183 13.33 -12.68 14.88
N ARG A 184 13.75 -12.51 13.61
CA ARG A 184 14.61 -11.38 13.20
C ARG A 184 13.93 -10.03 13.40
N GLN A 185 12.63 -9.95 13.12
CA GLN A 185 11.85 -8.73 13.31
C GLN A 185 11.72 -8.40 14.81
N TYR A 186 11.38 -9.38 15.63
CA TYR A 186 11.32 -9.24 17.08
C TYR A 186 12.65 -8.76 17.68
N ILE A 187 13.78 -9.32 17.22
CA ILE A 187 15.12 -8.89 17.65
C ILE A 187 15.38 -7.43 17.25
N ARG A 188 14.93 -6.98 16.07
CA ARG A 188 15.08 -5.58 15.64
C ARG A 188 14.27 -4.63 16.53
N GLU A 189 13.02 -4.98 16.83
CA GLU A 189 12.16 -4.18 17.70
C GLU A 189 12.71 -4.10 19.12
N LEU A 190 13.19 -5.21 19.69
CA LEU A 190 13.88 -5.20 20.97
C LEU A 190 15.13 -4.31 20.96
N ASN A 191 15.94 -4.39 19.90
CA ASN A 191 17.13 -3.53 19.78
C ASN A 191 16.76 -2.05 19.62
N LEU A 192 15.66 -1.74 18.94
CA LEU A 192 15.13 -0.38 18.85
C LEU A 192 14.73 0.11 20.24
N ILE A 193 14.00 -0.70 21.02
CA ILE A 193 13.59 -0.34 22.38
C ILE A 193 14.83 -0.14 23.27
N ILE A 194 15.84 -1.02 23.17
CA ILE A 194 17.08 -0.89 23.91
C ILE A 194 17.81 0.41 23.53
N LYS A 195 17.96 0.73 22.24
CA LYS A 195 18.68 1.93 21.79
C LYS A 195 17.93 3.24 22.06
N VAL A 196 16.61 3.24 21.91
CA VAL A 196 15.79 4.45 22.02
C VAL A 196 15.45 4.76 23.47
N PHE A 197 15.19 3.73 24.27
CA PHE A 197 14.80 3.93 25.66
C PHE A 197 15.94 3.53 26.59
N ARG A 198 16.37 2.27 26.59
CA ARG A 198 17.27 1.74 27.62
C ARG A 198 18.64 2.43 27.65
N GLU A 199 19.29 2.62 26.50
CA GLU A 199 20.62 3.24 26.41
C GLU A 199 20.60 4.70 26.87
N PRO A 200 19.67 5.57 26.43
CA PRO A 200 19.51 6.92 26.97
C PRO A 200 19.20 6.95 28.47
N PHE A 201 18.37 6.03 28.96
CA PHE A 201 18.08 5.90 30.40
C PHE A 201 19.32 5.57 31.24
N VAL A 202 20.19 4.69 30.74
CA VAL A 202 21.43 4.28 31.44
C VAL A 202 22.53 5.34 31.29
N SER A 203 22.62 5.99 30.13
CA SER A 203 23.69 6.94 29.79
C SER A 203 23.44 8.35 30.33
N ASN A 204 22.18 8.73 30.54
CA ASN A 204 21.77 10.04 31.03
C ASN A 204 20.61 9.92 32.03
N SER A 205 20.91 9.52 33.27
CA SER A 205 19.93 9.41 34.36
C SER A 205 19.22 10.73 34.71
N LYS A 206 19.71 11.87 34.21
CA LYS A 206 19.14 13.21 34.41
C LYS A 206 18.09 13.62 33.36
N LEU A 207 17.92 12.89 32.26
CA LEU A 207 16.94 13.24 31.21
C LEU A 207 15.49 13.09 31.68
N PHE A 208 15.26 12.30 32.74
CA PHE A 208 13.93 12.01 33.28
C PHE A 208 13.80 12.23 34.80
N SER A 209 14.81 12.82 35.46
CA SER A 209 14.67 13.24 36.86
C SER A 209 14.00 14.61 36.91
N SER A 210 12.74 14.65 37.33
CA SER A 210 11.98 15.88 37.55
C SER A 210 12.68 16.77 38.57
N ASN A 211 13.00 18.00 38.16
CA ASN A 211 12.88 19.18 39.02
C ASN A 211 11.65 19.94 38.57
#